data_AF-A0A172MJX1-F1
#
_entry.id   AF-A0A172MJX1-F1
#
_cell.length_a   1.000
_cell.length_b   1.000
_cell.length_c   1.000
_cell.angle_alpha   90.00
_cell.angle_beta   90.00
_cell.angle_gamma   90.00
#
_symmetry.space_group_name_H-M   'P 1'
#
loop_
_entity.id
_entity.type
_entity.pdbx_description
1 polymer ?
#
loop_
_entity_poly.entity_id
_entity_poly.type
_entity_poly.pdbx_seq_one_letter_code
_entity_poly.pdbx_strand_id
1 'polypeptide(L)'
;MVTFKNNYVYRVSGRGPKVSGNTLLHAVNNFFHDVPDHSFEIDSGSVLAEGNIFQNVKFPVNSKGYQGQLFSSPSAGANAVCKSALGRNCELNGFGSSGTLSGTDTGFIANFKGKNVAKASPYSSAKSVMTSAGFGMA
;
A
#
# COMPACT_ATOMS: atom_id res chain seq x y z
N MET A 1 8.66 12.20 1.87
CA MET A 1 7.58 11.22 2.12
C MET A 1 6.50 11.49 1.11
N VAL A 2 5.97 10.44 0.48
CA VAL A 2 4.82 10.53 -0.42
C VAL A 2 3.65 9.84 0.26
N THR A 3 2.50 10.50 0.30
CA THR A 3 1.23 9.87 0.68
C THR A 3 0.48 9.55 -0.60
N PHE A 4 0.25 8.26 -0.84
CA PHE A 4 -0.55 7.74 -1.94
C PHE A 4 -1.84 7.18 -1.33
N LYS A 5 -2.87 8.03 -1.27
CA LYS A 5 -4.12 7.74 -0.59
C LYS A 5 -5.33 7.81 -1.51
N ASN A 6 -6.25 6.86 -1.39
CA ASN A 6 -7.55 6.83 -2.07
C ASN A 6 -7.45 6.92 -3.60
N ASN A 7 -6.43 6.30 -4.21
CA ASN A 7 -6.25 6.28 -5.65
C ASN A 7 -6.83 5.00 -6.26
N TYR A 8 -7.41 5.13 -7.46
CA TYR A 8 -7.82 4.00 -8.27
C TYR A 8 -6.72 3.68 -9.30
N VAL A 9 -6.01 2.57 -9.10
CA VAL A 9 -4.96 2.11 -10.02
C VAL A 9 -5.55 0.99 -10.87
N TYR A 10 -5.90 1.33 -12.10
CA TYR A 10 -6.69 0.45 -12.98
C TYR A 10 -5.97 0.18 -14.30
N ARG A 11 -5.96 -1.09 -14.74
CA ARG A 11 -5.43 -1.51 -16.05
C ARG A 11 -4.00 -1.06 -16.36
N VAL A 12 -3.14 -1.17 -15.36
CA VAL A 12 -1.68 -1.06 -15.53
C VAL A 12 -1.06 -2.45 -15.57
N SER A 13 0.13 -2.60 -16.15
CA SER A 13 0.86 -3.88 -16.22
C SER A 13 2.16 -3.91 -15.40
N GLY A 14 2.50 -2.81 -14.74
CA GLY A 14 3.73 -2.65 -13.98
C GLY A 14 3.84 -1.21 -13.47
N ARG A 15 4.82 -0.94 -12.61
CA ARG A 15 5.12 0.41 -12.10
C ARG A 15 3.90 1.17 -11.55
N GLY A 16 2.95 0.46 -10.95
CA GLY A 16 1.76 1.03 -10.33
C GLY A 16 1.76 0.84 -8.82
N PRO A 17 2.72 1.39 -8.04
CA PRO A 17 3.83 2.27 -8.41
C PRO A 17 5.20 1.56 -8.51
N LYS A 18 6.21 2.25 -9.07
CA LYS A 18 7.64 1.96 -8.82
C LYS A 18 8.19 2.88 -7.75
N VAL A 19 8.88 2.34 -6.76
CA VAL A 19 9.50 3.04 -5.63
C VAL A 19 11.01 2.82 -5.67
N SER A 20 11.77 3.92 -5.55
CA SER A 20 13.23 3.90 -5.59
C SER A 20 13.82 5.10 -4.84
N GLY A 21 15.15 5.18 -4.80
CA GLY A 21 15.91 6.18 -4.05
C GLY A 21 15.69 6.07 -2.54
N ASN A 22 15.59 7.22 -1.87
CA ASN A 22 15.28 7.31 -0.44
C ASN A 22 13.79 7.57 -0.16
N THR A 23 12.90 7.16 -1.07
CA THR A 23 11.47 7.43 -0.97
C THR A 23 10.86 6.70 0.22
N LEU A 24 10.20 7.46 1.11
CA LEU A 24 9.28 6.92 2.11
C LEU A 24 7.85 7.05 1.57
N LEU A 25 7.24 5.94 1.18
CA LEU A 25 5.88 5.87 0.65
C LEU A 25 4.90 5.37 1.70
N HIS A 26 3.81 6.10 1.90
CA HIS A 26 2.62 5.65 2.61
C HIS A 26 1.50 5.37 1.60
N ALA A 27 1.30 4.10 1.25
CA ALA A 27 0.25 3.63 0.36
C ALA A 27 -0.96 3.18 1.18
N VAL A 28 -2.00 4.02 1.26
CA VAL A 28 -3.11 3.84 2.18
C VAL A 28 -4.48 3.94 1.50
N ASN A 29 -5.35 2.96 1.73
CA ASN A 29 -6.73 2.95 1.21
C ASN A 29 -6.87 3.15 -0.31
N ASN A 30 -5.91 2.67 -1.11
CA ASN A 30 -6.02 2.64 -2.57
C ASN A 30 -6.76 1.39 -3.05
N PHE A 31 -7.24 1.42 -4.28
CA PHE A 31 -7.86 0.29 -4.96
C PHE A 31 -7.05 -0.05 -6.22
N PHE A 32 -6.35 -1.18 -6.21
CA PHE A 32 -5.59 -1.71 -7.34
C PHE A 32 -6.43 -2.76 -8.05
N HIS A 33 -6.66 -2.59 -9.35
CA HIS A 33 -7.65 -3.38 -10.08
C HIS A 33 -7.23 -3.72 -11.50
N ASP A 34 -7.49 -4.98 -11.88
CA ASP A 34 -7.29 -5.47 -13.25
C ASP A 34 -5.84 -5.24 -13.72
N VAL A 35 -4.90 -5.75 -12.93
CA VAL A 35 -3.46 -5.63 -13.16
C VAL A 35 -2.96 -7.01 -13.61
N PRO A 36 -2.81 -7.25 -14.93
CA PRO A 36 -2.54 -8.58 -15.47
C PRO A 36 -1.14 -9.12 -15.17
N ASP A 37 -0.22 -8.28 -14.71
CA ASP A 37 1.12 -8.70 -14.27
C ASP A 37 1.42 -8.23 -12.85
N HIS A 38 2.05 -7.06 -12.64
CA HIS A 38 2.40 -6.62 -11.29
C HIS A 38 2.05 -5.16 -11.00
N SER A 39 1.89 -4.84 -9.71
CA SER A 39 1.59 -3.48 -9.23
C SER A 39 2.85 -2.79 -8.73
N PHE A 40 3.33 -3.15 -7.53
CA PHE A 40 4.50 -2.52 -6.92
C PHE A 40 5.81 -3.03 -7.53
N GLU A 41 6.73 -2.12 -7.82
CA GLU A 41 8.17 -2.37 -7.93
C GLU A 41 8.86 -1.58 -6.80
N ILE A 42 9.70 -2.23 -5.99
CA ILE A 42 10.39 -1.54 -4.87
C ILE A 42 11.89 -1.84 -4.98
N ASP A 43 12.59 -1.01 -5.77
CA ASP A 43 14.03 -1.14 -6.03
C ASP A 43 14.86 -0.69 -4.82
N SER A 44 14.37 0.33 -4.10
CA SER A 44 14.96 0.91 -2.90
C SER A 44 13.92 1.79 -2.20
N GLY A 45 14.27 2.39 -1.06
CA GLY A 45 13.33 3.15 -0.23
C GLY A 45 12.45 2.25 0.64
N SER A 46 11.35 2.79 1.15
CA SER A 46 10.50 2.09 2.11
C SER A 46 9.03 2.35 1.85
N VAL A 47 8.22 1.29 1.87
CA VAL A 47 6.78 1.32 1.62
C VAL A 47 6.02 0.79 2.82
N LEU A 48 5.14 1.63 3.39
CA LEU A 48 4.07 1.19 4.26
C LEU A 48 2.79 1.04 3.43
N ALA A 49 2.30 -0.18 3.28
CA ALA A 49 1.04 -0.49 2.61
C ALA A 49 -0.02 -0.95 3.62
N GLU A 50 -1.09 -0.18 3.79
CA GLU A 50 -2.18 -0.49 4.73
C GLU A 50 -3.56 -0.13 4.17
N GLY A 51 -4.58 -0.92 4.50
CA GLY A 51 -5.98 -0.63 4.14
C GLY A 51 -6.28 -0.60 2.63
N ASN A 52 -5.40 -1.09 1.76
CA ASN A 52 -5.62 -1.12 0.31
C ASN A 52 -6.45 -2.35 -0.11
N ILE A 53 -7.05 -2.31 -1.30
CA ILE A 53 -7.62 -3.48 -1.97
C ILE A 53 -6.79 -3.81 -3.21
N PHE A 54 -6.49 -5.10 -3.39
CA PHE A 54 -5.99 -5.68 -4.62
C PHE A 54 -7.07 -6.61 -5.19
N GLN A 55 -7.63 -6.26 -6.34
CA GLN A 55 -8.66 -7.03 -7.03
C GLN A 55 -8.18 -7.41 -8.43
N ASN A 56 -8.16 -8.70 -8.78
CA ASN A 56 -7.65 -9.16 -10.08
C ASN A 56 -6.23 -8.63 -10.37
N VAL A 57 -5.36 -8.62 -9.35
CA VAL A 57 -3.96 -8.21 -9.45
C VAL A 57 -3.09 -9.45 -9.38
N LYS A 58 -2.48 -9.84 -10.51
CA LYS A 58 -1.72 -11.10 -10.57
C LYS A 58 -0.58 -11.12 -9.54
N PHE A 59 0.20 -10.04 -9.46
CA PHE A 59 1.24 -9.87 -8.46
C PHE A 59 1.18 -8.48 -7.79
N PRO A 60 0.67 -8.36 -6.55
CA PRO A 60 0.66 -7.08 -5.83
C PRO A 60 2.03 -6.42 -5.74
N VAL A 61 3.10 -7.20 -5.61
CA VAL A 61 4.49 -6.76 -5.78
C VAL A 61 5.16 -7.61 -6.85
N ASN A 62 6.13 -7.05 -7.57
CA ASN A 62 6.85 -7.72 -8.65
C ASN A 62 7.23 -9.17 -8.26
N SER A 63 6.90 -10.13 -9.13
CA SER A 63 7.11 -11.56 -8.89
C SER A 63 8.58 -11.96 -8.78
N LYS A 64 9.49 -11.11 -9.24
CA LYS A 64 10.94 -11.26 -9.07
C LYS A 64 11.45 -10.80 -7.70
N GLY A 65 10.55 -10.32 -6.83
CA GLY A 65 10.86 -9.79 -5.51
C GLY A 65 11.06 -8.27 -5.50
N TYR A 66 11.54 -7.77 -4.37
CA TYR A 66 11.88 -6.37 -4.13
C TYR A 66 13.18 -6.26 -3.34
N GLN A 67 13.86 -5.11 -3.44
CA GLN A 67 15.14 -4.84 -2.78
C GLN A 67 15.08 -3.73 -1.73
N GLY A 68 14.07 -2.84 -1.82
CA GLY A 68 13.77 -1.89 -0.76
C GLY A 68 13.07 -2.54 0.44
N GLN A 69 12.45 -1.73 1.28
CA GLN A 69 11.74 -2.19 2.47
C GLN A 69 10.23 -2.13 2.27
N LEU A 70 9.53 -3.16 2.75
CA LEU A 70 8.08 -3.23 2.68
C LEU A 70 7.50 -3.70 4.01
N PHE A 71 6.59 -2.89 4.56
CA PHE A 71 5.62 -3.35 5.57
C PHE A 71 4.25 -3.45 4.93
N SER A 72 3.76 -4.68 4.72
CA SER A 72 2.50 -4.95 4.03
C SER A 72 1.30 -5.07 4.97
N SER A 73 1.48 -4.72 6.26
CA SER A 73 0.46 -4.85 7.30
C SER A 73 -0.15 -6.26 7.35
N PRO A 74 0.67 -7.30 7.59
CA PRO A 74 0.34 -8.69 7.27
C PRO A 74 -0.66 -9.34 8.24
N SER A 75 -0.82 -8.82 9.45
CA SER A 75 -1.76 -9.36 10.44
C SER A 75 -2.09 -8.31 11.50
N ALA A 76 -3.25 -8.45 12.16
CA ALA A 76 -3.66 -7.53 13.22
C ALA A 76 -2.62 -7.42 14.36
N GLY A 77 -1.94 -8.51 14.69
CA GLY A 77 -0.86 -8.54 15.68
C GLY A 77 0.39 -7.80 15.22
N ALA A 78 0.86 -8.08 13.99
CA ALA A 78 2.02 -7.40 13.42
C ALA A 78 1.79 -5.89 13.28
N ASN A 79 0.55 -5.49 12.95
CA ASN A 79 0.16 -4.10 12.74
C ASN A 79 0.25 -3.21 14.00
N ALA A 80 0.40 -3.81 15.19
CA ALA A 80 0.60 -3.06 16.43
C ALA A 80 1.91 -2.24 16.44
N VAL A 81 2.91 -2.64 15.64
CA VAL A 81 4.19 -1.92 15.51
C VAL A 81 4.00 -0.46 15.10
N CYS A 82 2.94 -0.18 14.33
CA CYS A 82 2.60 1.14 13.84
C CYS A 82 2.25 2.14 14.95
N LYS A 83 1.78 1.69 16.12
CA LYS A 83 1.37 2.59 17.22
C LYS A 83 2.49 3.54 17.63
N SER A 84 3.73 3.06 17.63
CA SER A 84 4.91 3.82 18.09
C SER A 84 5.20 5.08 17.27
N ALA A 85 4.93 5.04 15.97
CA ALA A 85 5.24 6.14 15.04
C ALA A 85 3.99 6.85 14.51
N LEU A 86 2.87 6.13 14.38
CA LEU A 86 1.62 6.61 13.78
C LEU A 86 0.54 6.93 14.83
N GLY A 87 0.73 6.54 16.09
CA GLY A 87 -0.27 6.71 17.15
C GLY A 87 -1.49 5.78 17.04
N ARG A 88 -1.48 4.85 16.08
CA ARG A 88 -2.54 3.86 15.81
C ARG A 88 -1.97 2.57 15.23
N ASN A 89 -2.77 1.50 15.27
CA ASN A 89 -2.47 0.29 14.51
C ASN A 89 -2.54 0.58 13.01
N CYS A 90 -1.77 -0.19 12.23
CA CYS A 90 -1.96 -0.25 10.78
C CYS A 90 -3.20 -1.08 10.40
N GLU A 91 -3.76 -0.79 9.24
CA GLU A 91 -4.93 -1.50 8.69
C GLU A 91 -4.52 -2.64 7.75
N LEU A 92 -5.21 -3.78 7.83
CA LEU A 92 -5.01 -4.90 6.90
C LEU A 92 -5.33 -4.50 5.47
N ASN A 93 -4.61 -5.08 4.50
CA ASN A 93 -4.97 -5.01 3.08
C ASN A 93 -5.98 -6.13 2.73
N GLY A 94 -6.85 -5.87 1.76
CA GLY A 94 -7.81 -6.84 1.22
C GLY A 94 -7.36 -7.38 -0.15
N PHE A 95 -7.62 -8.65 -0.40
CA PHE A 95 -7.24 -9.35 -1.64
C PHE A 95 -8.43 -10.10 -2.20
N GLY A 96 -8.73 -9.90 -3.49
CA GLY A 96 -9.75 -10.65 -4.24
C GLY A 96 -9.17 -11.10 -5.57
N SER A 97 -9.21 -12.41 -5.84
CA SER A 97 -8.64 -13.01 -7.07
C SER A 97 -7.26 -12.46 -7.45
N SER A 98 -6.39 -12.30 -6.46
CA SER A 98 -5.10 -11.62 -6.58
C SER A 98 -4.00 -12.44 -5.91
N GLY A 99 -2.74 -12.17 -6.27
CA GLY A 99 -1.59 -12.67 -5.52
C GLY A 99 -1.53 -12.09 -4.10
N THR A 100 -0.50 -12.50 -3.35
CA THR A 100 -0.25 -12.00 -1.99
C THR A 100 0.69 -10.79 -2.00
N LEU A 101 0.67 -9.98 -0.93
CA LEU A 101 1.64 -8.93 -0.67
C LEU A 101 2.39 -9.23 0.63
N SER A 102 3.60 -9.77 0.51
CA SER A 102 4.42 -10.19 1.65
C SER A 102 5.53 -9.18 1.94
N GLY A 103 5.46 -8.51 3.08
CA GLY A 103 6.55 -7.69 3.60
C GLY A 103 6.37 -7.36 5.08
N THR A 104 7.42 -7.54 5.86
CA THR A 104 7.39 -7.46 7.32
C THR A 104 8.45 -6.50 7.89
N ASP A 105 9.04 -5.66 7.05
CA ASP A 105 10.11 -4.75 7.47
C ASP A 105 9.54 -3.67 8.38
N THR A 106 10.05 -3.54 9.60
CA THR A 106 9.53 -2.57 10.58
C THR A 106 10.50 -1.46 10.92
N GLY A 107 11.80 -1.62 10.61
CA GLY A 107 12.85 -0.66 11.00
C GLY A 107 12.61 0.76 10.49
N PHE A 108 11.98 0.91 9.32
CA PHE A 108 11.68 2.23 8.74
C PHE A 108 10.40 2.88 9.30
N ILE A 109 9.56 2.16 10.06
CA ILE A 109 8.30 2.72 10.58
C ILE A 109 8.56 3.93 11.47
N ALA A 110 9.68 3.95 12.20
CA ALA A 110 10.12 5.10 12.99
C ALA A 110 10.27 6.39 12.16
N ASN A 111 10.52 6.29 10.85
CA ASN A 111 10.67 7.45 9.96
C ASN A 111 9.37 8.24 9.76
N PHE A 112 8.21 7.66 10.12
CA PHE A 112 6.92 8.34 10.15
C PHE A 112 6.73 9.25 11.38
N LYS A 113 7.52 9.06 12.44
CA LYS A 113 7.38 9.84 13.68
C LYS A 113 7.56 11.34 13.40
N GLY A 114 6.66 12.14 13.96
CA GLY A 114 6.66 13.60 13.80
C GLY A 114 6.19 14.10 12.42
N LYS A 115 5.70 13.22 11.53
CA LYS A 115 5.10 13.60 10.25
C LYS A 115 3.58 13.64 10.34
N ASN A 116 2.96 14.40 9.44
CA ASN A 116 1.52 14.36 9.22
C ASN A 116 1.18 13.10 8.39
N VAL A 117 0.90 11.99 9.08
CA VAL A 117 0.56 10.73 8.41
C VAL A 117 -0.94 10.59 8.23
N ALA A 118 -1.37 10.23 7.03
CA ALA A 118 -2.78 10.07 6.75
C ALA A 118 -3.41 8.97 7.63
N LYS A 119 -4.65 9.20 8.07
CA LYS A 119 -5.44 8.14 8.72
C LYS A 119 -5.76 7.05 7.72
N ALA A 120 -5.64 5.80 8.17
CA ALA A 120 -6.12 4.63 7.46
C ALA A 120 -7.49 4.23 8.00
N SER A 121 -8.32 3.68 7.13
CA SER A 121 -9.59 3.02 7.44
C SER A 121 -9.48 1.53 7.07
N PRO A 122 -10.38 0.67 7.56
CA PRO A 122 -10.41 -0.73 7.13
C PRO A 122 -10.49 -0.85 5.61
N TYR A 123 -9.85 -1.87 5.01
CA TYR A 123 -9.76 -1.98 3.55
C TYR A 123 -11.10 -1.96 2.83
N SER A 124 -12.18 -2.39 3.49
CA SER A 124 -13.54 -2.36 2.91
C SER A 124 -13.96 -0.96 2.46
N SER A 125 -13.46 0.09 3.11
CA SER A 125 -13.69 1.49 2.72
C SER A 125 -13.06 1.84 1.37
N ALA A 126 -11.95 1.20 0.99
CA ALA A 126 -11.26 1.44 -0.28
C ALA A 126 -12.11 1.04 -1.50
N LYS A 127 -13.18 0.24 -1.34
CA LYS A 127 -14.12 -0.05 -2.44
C LYS A 127 -14.76 1.20 -3.03
N SER A 128 -15.02 2.21 -2.19
CA SER A 128 -15.62 3.49 -2.61
C SER A 128 -14.72 4.28 -3.57
N VAL A 129 -13.43 3.96 -3.65
CA VAL A 129 -12.46 4.62 -4.53
C VAL A 129 -12.82 4.44 -6.00
N MET A 130 -13.46 3.32 -6.38
CA MET A 130 -13.93 3.10 -7.77
C MET A 130 -14.93 4.15 -8.25
N THR A 131 -15.65 4.79 -7.32
CA THR A 131 -16.69 5.79 -7.61
C THR A 131 -16.38 7.16 -7.02
N SER A 132 -15.19 7.37 -6.45
CA SER A 132 -14.80 8.67 -5.87
C SER A 132 -13.45 9.19 -6.36
N ALA A 133 -12.61 8.33 -6.94
CA ALA A 133 -11.35 8.75 -7.54
C ALA A 133 -11.53 9.14 -9.02
N GLY A 134 -10.89 10.24 -9.41
CA GLY A 134 -10.90 10.75 -10.78
C GLY A 134 -11.61 12.09 -10.90
N PHE A 135 -11.44 12.74 -12.05
CA PHE A 135 -12.08 14.01 -12.33
C PHE A 135 -13.61 13.85 -12.44
N GLY A 136 -14.35 14.80 -11.86
CA GLY A 136 -15.82 14.84 -11.96
C GLY A 136 -16.56 13.92 -11.00
N MET A 137 -15.84 13.20 -10.13
CA MET A 137 -16.45 12.43 -9.04
C MET A 137 -16.72 13.35 -7.85
N ALA A 138 -17.90 13.22 -7.24
CA ALA A 138 -18.35 13.97 -6.07
C ALA A 138 -18.26 13.13 -4.79
#